data_AF-A0A7M5X9D8-F1
#
_entry.id   AF-A0A7M5X9D8-F1
#
_cell.length_a   1.000
_cell.length_b   1.000
_cell.length_c   1.000
_cell.angle_alpha   90.00
_cell.angle_beta   90.00
_cell.angle_gamma   90.00
#
_symmetry.space_group_name_H-M   'P 1'
#
loop_
_entity.id
_entity.type
_entity.pdbx_description
1 polymer ?
#
loop_
_entity_poly.entity_id
_entity_poly.type
_entity_poly.pdbx_seq_one_letter_code
_entity_poly.pdbx_strand_id
1 'polypeptide(L)'
;MMSWFFGKTPSSSSQIPATTPLQQQRIKQIKSLSNHNQNVTEIKRDKIYKVTFLNSNSKTFALNIHLPPEFPNEKPYITLSPKSFHPWVDSTTDEIRGCMALNSFYMHSDLGKVVQQIIKEMKKTSPVIKKVESPTSSLPYNKSPETNLTPPIFAMPKRIPQDTGDPDLDKLLGDLGEKSNSELEQICNDPDILIDQIESMESVKKLQTDRIKCIEENEAIAKSSLDLEPVIDDLKGDLKETFETYNELFYSCQDKIQKQNELSQFYETGNILTNLRISVMQSEEESENIAEDFLKGNLKLDDFLNNFIEKRKETHLRRVKEERIKCLVPY
;
A
#
# COMPACT_ATOMS: atom_id res chain seq x y z
N MET A 1 70.44 27.46 -16.06
CA MET A 1 70.05 26.14 -16.59
C MET A 1 69.61 25.29 -15.41
N MET A 2 68.48 24.61 -15.54
CA MET A 2 67.71 23.97 -14.47
C MET A 2 68.44 22.85 -13.72
N SER A 3 68.06 22.61 -12.45
CA SER A 3 67.47 21.33 -12.01
C SER A 3 67.08 21.36 -10.54
N TRP A 4 65.77 21.20 -10.29
CA TRP A 4 65.18 20.87 -8.99
C TRP A 4 65.30 19.35 -8.75
N PHE A 5 65.64 18.94 -7.52
CA PHE A 5 65.45 17.56 -7.05
C PHE A 5 64.45 17.51 -5.89
N PHE A 6 63.52 16.58 -6.03
CA PHE A 6 62.30 16.37 -5.27
C PHE A 6 62.52 15.97 -3.80
N GLY A 7 61.84 16.66 -2.88
CA GLY A 7 61.49 16.13 -1.57
C GLY A 7 60.26 15.24 -1.67
N LYS A 8 60.34 14.00 -1.17
CA LYS A 8 59.19 13.11 -1.00
C LYS A 8 58.27 13.69 0.09
N THR A 9 57.07 14.11 -0.30
CA THR A 9 55.95 14.30 0.62
C THR A 9 55.37 12.94 1.03
N PRO A 10 54.95 12.76 2.29
CA PRO A 10 54.26 11.54 2.70
C PRO A 10 52.88 11.52 2.04
N SER A 11 52.55 10.37 1.44
CA SER A 11 51.25 10.09 0.84
C SER A 11 50.15 10.24 1.90
N SER A 12 49.27 11.20 1.71
CA SER A 12 47.99 11.29 2.39
C SER A 12 47.17 10.04 2.04
N SER A 13 47.18 9.07 2.96
CA SER A 13 46.15 8.03 2.95
C SER A 13 44.81 8.74 3.12
N SER A 14 44.03 8.79 2.05
CA SER A 14 42.64 9.25 2.11
C SER A 14 41.87 8.27 2.98
N GLN A 15 41.83 8.51 4.29
CA GLN A 15 40.97 7.79 5.21
C GLN A 15 39.52 8.08 4.80
N ILE A 16 38.91 7.12 4.09
CA ILE A 16 37.47 7.11 3.88
C ILE A 16 36.83 7.07 5.27
N PRO A 17 35.92 8.00 5.62
CA PRO A 17 35.24 7.98 6.90
C PRO A 17 34.59 6.62 7.15
N ALA A 18 34.65 6.12 8.39
CA ALA A 18 33.95 4.89 8.76
C ALA A 18 32.45 5.03 8.46
N THR A 19 31.86 4.01 7.84
CA THR A 19 30.44 4.00 7.50
C THR A 19 29.60 4.03 8.78
N THR A 20 28.58 4.89 8.82
CA THR A 20 27.69 4.97 9.99
C THR A 20 26.89 3.67 10.16
N PRO A 21 26.39 3.33 11.37
CA PRO A 21 25.54 2.16 11.57
C PRO A 21 24.32 2.14 10.64
N LEU A 22 23.72 3.31 10.39
CA LEU A 22 22.61 3.48 9.45
C LEU A 22 23.04 3.17 8.01
N GLN A 23 24.22 3.63 7.59
CA GLN A 23 24.78 3.31 6.27
C GLN A 23 25.09 1.81 6.13
N GLN A 24 25.60 1.16 7.19
CA GLN A 24 25.83 -0.29 7.18
C GLN A 24 24.53 -1.08 7.04
N GLN A 25 23.46 -0.69 7.76
CA GLN A 25 22.14 -1.29 7.61
C GLN A 25 21.57 -1.08 6.20
N ARG A 26 21.67 0.14 5.65
CA ARG A 26 21.27 0.43 4.27
C ARG A 26 21.99 -0.47 3.27
N ILE A 27 23.31 -0.60 3.38
CA ILE A 27 24.13 -1.48 2.53
C ILE A 27 23.69 -2.93 2.66
N LYS A 28 23.40 -3.41 3.88
CA LYS A 28 22.91 -4.77 4.14
C LYS A 28 21.58 -5.03 3.41
N GLN A 29 20.64 -4.09 3.48
CA GLN A 29 19.34 -4.20 2.79
C GLN A 29 19.48 -4.18 1.27
N ILE A 30 20.32 -3.30 0.72
CA ILE A 30 20.59 -3.23 -0.73
C ILE A 30 21.26 -4.52 -1.21
N LYS A 31 22.20 -5.07 -0.43
CA LYS A 31 22.81 -6.36 -0.72
C LYS A 31 21.77 -7.49 -0.71
N SER A 32 20.85 -7.47 0.25
CA SER A 32 19.74 -8.44 0.26
C SER A 32 18.85 -8.32 -0.97
N LEU A 33 18.55 -7.10 -1.41
CA LEU A 33 17.78 -6.83 -2.63
C LEU A 33 18.42 -7.51 -3.85
N SER A 34 19.73 -7.30 -4.05
CA SER A 34 20.50 -7.90 -5.14
C SER A 34 20.65 -9.41 -5.01
N ASN A 35 20.72 -9.95 -3.80
CA ASN A 35 20.86 -11.40 -3.59
C ASN A 35 19.57 -12.18 -3.88
N HIS A 36 18.40 -11.62 -3.53
CA HIS A 36 17.11 -12.32 -3.65
C HIS A 36 16.40 -12.10 -4.99
N ASN A 37 16.81 -11.11 -5.77
CA ASN A 37 16.12 -10.70 -6.99
C ASN A 37 17.09 -10.62 -8.17
N GLN A 38 16.67 -11.15 -9.32
CA GLN A 38 17.44 -11.07 -10.56
C GLN A 38 17.17 -9.73 -11.26
N ASN A 39 18.14 -9.21 -12.01
CA ASN A 39 18.03 -7.96 -12.80
C ASN A 39 17.79 -6.68 -11.97
N VAL A 40 18.48 -6.55 -10.84
CA VAL A 40 18.52 -5.29 -10.07
C VAL A 40 19.45 -4.29 -10.76
N THR A 41 18.98 -3.07 -10.97
CA THR A 41 19.73 -1.96 -11.58
C THR A 41 19.66 -0.73 -10.68
N GLU A 42 20.79 -0.10 -10.43
CA GLU A 42 20.85 1.16 -9.67
C GLU A 42 20.56 2.32 -10.62
N ILE A 43 19.42 2.98 -10.44
CA ILE A 43 19.02 4.13 -11.26
C ILE A 43 19.57 5.43 -10.66
N LYS A 44 19.49 5.54 -9.34
CA LYS A 44 20.04 6.67 -8.59
C LYS A 44 20.71 6.15 -7.34
N ARG A 45 22.01 6.43 -7.21
CA ARG A 45 22.83 5.96 -6.09
C ARG A 45 22.16 6.22 -4.75
N ASP A 46 22.06 5.17 -3.94
CA ASP A 46 21.46 5.13 -2.59
C ASP A 46 19.99 5.61 -2.50
N LYS A 47 19.30 5.81 -3.63
CA LYS A 47 17.95 6.39 -3.67
C LYS A 47 16.95 5.58 -4.47
N ILE A 48 17.31 5.10 -5.66
CA ILE A 48 16.36 4.41 -6.55
C ILE A 48 17.02 3.19 -7.17
N TYR A 49 16.43 2.02 -6.92
CA TYR A 49 16.79 0.75 -7.52
C TYR A 49 15.62 0.24 -8.35
N LYS A 50 15.91 -0.39 -9.48
CA LYS A 50 14.90 -0.93 -10.40
C LYS A 50 15.12 -2.42 -10.59
N VAL A 51 14.07 -3.22 -10.37
CA VAL A 51 14.10 -4.67 -10.56
C VAL A 51 13.19 -5.04 -11.72
N THR A 52 13.77 -5.63 -12.77
CA THR A 52 13.04 -5.98 -13.99
C THR A 52 12.64 -7.45 -13.98
N PHE A 53 11.37 -7.74 -14.28
CA PHE A 53 10.84 -9.10 -14.33
C PHE A 53 9.88 -9.28 -15.51
N LEU A 54 9.74 -10.54 -15.95
CA LEU A 54 8.79 -10.93 -16.98
C LEU A 54 7.53 -11.50 -16.32
N ASN A 55 6.36 -11.19 -16.88
CA ASN A 55 5.09 -11.83 -16.52
C ASN A 55 4.88 -13.14 -17.31
N SER A 56 3.76 -13.83 -17.05
CA SER A 56 3.40 -15.10 -17.72
C SER A 56 3.24 -14.98 -19.24
N ASN A 57 3.04 -13.77 -19.74
CA ASN A 57 2.86 -13.48 -21.17
C ASN A 57 4.12 -12.88 -21.82
N SER A 58 5.30 -13.07 -21.19
CA SER A 58 6.59 -12.55 -21.66
C SER A 58 6.66 -11.03 -21.82
N LYS A 59 5.78 -10.27 -21.14
CA LYS A 59 5.86 -8.81 -21.05
C LYS A 59 6.76 -8.40 -19.91
N THR A 60 7.58 -7.38 -20.15
CA THR A 60 8.52 -6.83 -19.18
C THR A 60 7.85 -5.80 -18.29
N PHE A 61 7.99 -5.99 -16.98
CA PHE A 61 7.61 -5.05 -15.94
C PHE A 61 8.82 -4.73 -15.07
N ALA A 62 8.76 -3.60 -14.38
CA ALA A 62 9.78 -3.14 -13.47
C ALA A 62 9.16 -2.64 -12.17
N LEU A 63 9.78 -3.01 -11.06
CA LEU A 63 9.53 -2.39 -9.75
C LEU A 63 10.59 -1.31 -9.55
N ASN A 64 10.17 -0.08 -9.27
CA ASN A 64 11.08 0.98 -8.82
C ASN A 64 10.99 1.06 -7.30
N ILE A 65 12.09 0.77 -6.63
CA ILE A 65 12.25 0.81 -5.19
C ILE A 65 12.89 2.14 -4.83
N HIS A 66 12.14 2.94 -4.07
CA HIS A 66 12.58 4.25 -3.62
C HIS A 66 12.99 4.15 -2.16
N LEU A 67 14.25 4.51 -1.88
CA LEU A 67 14.84 4.48 -0.55
C LEU A 67 14.89 5.91 0.02
N PRO A 68 14.14 6.20 1.10
CA PRO A 68 14.20 7.51 1.75
C PRO A 68 15.56 7.79 2.40
N PRO A 69 15.86 9.05 2.77
CA PRO A 69 17.12 9.41 3.42
C PRO A 69 17.39 8.61 4.70
N GLU A 70 16.37 8.41 5.54
CA GLU A 70 16.48 7.67 6.82
C GLU A 70 16.27 6.16 6.71
N PHE A 71 16.26 5.61 5.50
CA PHE A 71 16.15 4.16 5.30
C PHE A 71 17.30 3.40 6.00
N PRO A 72 17.03 2.31 6.73
CA PRO A 72 15.76 1.56 6.83
C PRO A 72 14.85 1.91 8.03
N ASN A 73 15.10 3.01 8.75
CA ASN A 73 14.19 3.47 9.81
C ASN A 73 12.89 4.00 9.20
N GLU A 74 13.01 4.74 8.09
CA GLU A 74 11.88 5.09 7.23
C GLU A 74 11.68 4.02 6.16
N LYS A 75 10.44 3.54 5.99
CA LYS A 75 10.12 2.45 5.07
C LYS A 75 10.31 2.86 3.60
N PRO A 76 10.70 1.93 2.72
CA PRO A 76 10.75 2.21 1.29
C PRO A 76 9.33 2.26 0.69
N TYR A 77 9.18 2.94 -0.43
CA TYR A 77 7.98 2.82 -1.28
C TYR A 77 8.35 2.25 -2.63
N ILE A 78 7.42 1.49 -3.23
CA ILE A 78 7.66 0.73 -4.45
C ILE A 78 6.57 1.07 -5.46
N THR A 79 6.97 1.38 -6.70
CA THR A 79 6.05 1.65 -7.81
C THR A 79 6.21 0.62 -8.93
N LEU A 80 5.12 0.35 -9.65
CA LEU A 80 5.10 -0.56 -10.80
C LEU A 80 5.19 0.22 -12.12
N SER A 81 6.01 -0.26 -13.05
CA SER A 81 6.14 0.28 -14.41
C SER A 81 6.16 -0.85 -15.44
N PRO A 82 5.48 -0.72 -16.61
CA PRO A 82 4.60 0.38 -17.02
C PRO A 82 3.28 0.40 -16.25
N LYS A 83 2.54 1.53 -16.34
CA LYS A 83 1.23 1.69 -15.70
C LYS A 83 0.30 0.55 -16.07
N SER A 84 -0.16 -0.17 -15.06
CA SER A 84 -0.94 -1.38 -15.23
C SER A 84 -1.89 -1.59 -14.06
N PHE A 85 -2.96 -2.33 -14.31
CA PHE A 85 -3.94 -2.69 -13.30
C PHE A 85 -3.52 -3.98 -12.60
N HIS A 86 -3.48 -3.93 -11.27
CA HIS A 86 -3.21 -5.09 -10.41
C HIS A 86 -3.81 -4.85 -9.02
N PRO A 87 -4.39 -5.86 -8.34
CA PRO A 87 -5.04 -5.70 -7.03
C PRO A 87 -4.15 -5.09 -5.94
N TRP A 88 -2.84 -5.33 -6.00
CA TRP A 88 -1.87 -4.76 -5.04
C TRP A 88 -1.35 -3.37 -5.41
N VAL A 89 -1.74 -2.82 -6.55
CA VAL A 89 -1.22 -1.55 -7.06
C VAL A 89 -2.34 -0.50 -7.00
N ASP A 90 -2.01 0.66 -6.43
CA ASP A 90 -2.91 1.82 -6.40
C ASP A 90 -3.12 2.35 -7.83
N SER A 91 -4.39 2.52 -8.23
CA SER A 91 -4.76 2.93 -9.59
C SER A 91 -4.33 4.36 -9.95
N THR A 92 -4.03 5.19 -8.94
CA THR A 92 -3.74 6.61 -9.09
C THR A 92 -2.24 6.87 -8.99
N THR A 93 -1.58 6.26 -8.01
CA THR A 93 -0.15 6.51 -7.73
C THR A 93 0.80 5.49 -8.32
N ASP A 94 0.29 4.37 -8.85
CA ASP A 94 1.08 3.21 -9.30
C ASP A 94 1.95 2.59 -8.17
N GLU A 95 1.65 2.91 -6.91
CA GLU A 95 2.33 2.39 -5.72
C GLU A 95 1.80 1.03 -5.29
N ILE A 96 2.67 0.19 -4.73
CA ILE A 96 2.30 -1.10 -4.20
C ILE A 96 1.77 -0.95 -2.77
N ARG A 97 0.46 -1.18 -2.58
CA ARG A 97 -0.22 -1.08 -1.28
C ARG A 97 -0.76 -2.40 -0.77
N GLY A 98 -0.90 -3.42 -1.63
CA GLY A 98 -1.41 -4.73 -1.24
C GLY A 98 -0.40 -5.67 -0.57
N CYS A 99 0.89 -5.30 -0.51
CA CYS A 99 1.91 -6.14 0.10
C CYS A 99 2.05 -5.86 1.60
N MET A 100 1.55 -6.77 2.44
CA MET A 100 1.63 -6.62 3.91
C MET A 100 3.06 -6.45 4.42
N ALA A 101 4.01 -7.24 3.90
CA ALA A 101 5.41 -7.18 4.33
C ALA A 101 6.11 -5.86 3.98
N LEU A 102 5.62 -5.15 2.96
CA LEU A 102 6.05 -3.78 2.64
C LEU A 102 5.36 -2.77 3.57
N ASN A 103 4.07 -2.96 3.86
CA ASN A 103 3.30 -2.07 4.73
C ASN A 103 3.81 -2.07 6.18
N SER A 104 4.22 -3.23 6.68
CA SER A 104 4.81 -3.43 8.02
C SER A 104 6.34 -3.42 8.02
N PHE A 105 6.98 -2.82 7.01
CA PHE A 105 8.43 -2.80 6.90
C PHE A 105 9.06 -2.01 8.06
N TYR A 106 10.10 -2.59 8.68
CA TYR A 106 10.88 -1.98 9.75
C TYR A 106 12.39 -2.28 9.57
N MET A 107 13.26 -1.68 10.39
CA MET A 107 14.71 -1.68 10.17
C MET A 107 15.39 -3.06 10.02
N HIS A 108 14.82 -4.12 10.60
CA HIS A 108 15.33 -5.49 10.50
C HIS A 108 14.55 -6.37 9.52
N SER A 109 13.57 -5.82 8.80
CA SER A 109 12.91 -6.49 7.68
C SER A 109 13.92 -6.83 6.59
N ASP A 110 13.59 -7.75 5.68
CA ASP A 110 14.47 -8.11 4.58
C ASP A 110 13.91 -7.55 3.26
N LEU A 111 14.47 -6.43 2.79
CA LEU A 111 14.03 -5.77 1.55
C LEU A 111 14.04 -6.72 0.35
N GLY A 112 15.03 -7.61 0.27
CA GLY A 112 15.15 -8.56 -0.83
C GLY A 112 13.99 -9.55 -0.87
N LYS A 113 13.61 -10.09 0.29
CA LYS A 113 12.46 -11.01 0.40
C LYS A 113 11.13 -10.31 0.16
N VAL A 114 10.96 -9.09 0.64
CA VAL A 114 9.75 -8.28 0.39
C VAL A 114 9.55 -8.06 -1.11
N VAL A 115 10.60 -7.61 -1.81
CA VAL A 115 10.54 -7.40 -3.27
C VAL A 115 10.32 -8.73 -4.00
N GLN A 116 10.94 -9.82 -3.55
CA GLN A 116 10.72 -11.15 -4.13
C GLN A 116 9.26 -11.61 -3.98
N GLN A 117 8.63 -11.37 -2.82
CA GLN A 117 7.23 -11.68 -2.57
C GLN A 117 6.31 -10.90 -3.50
N ILE A 118 6.58 -9.61 -3.70
CA ILE A 118 5.85 -8.78 -4.65
C ILE A 118 5.99 -9.34 -6.07
N ILE A 119 7.21 -9.65 -6.52
CA ILE A 119 7.44 -10.20 -7.86
C ILE A 119 6.72 -11.55 -8.03
N LYS A 120 6.69 -12.41 -7.00
CA LYS A 120 5.93 -13.66 -7.03
C LYS A 120 4.44 -13.42 -7.24
N GLU A 121 3.86 -12.47 -6.53
CA GLU A 121 2.44 -12.11 -6.72
C GLU A 121 2.19 -11.55 -8.11
N MET A 122 3.03 -10.63 -8.60
CA MET A 122 2.88 -10.06 -9.96
C MET A 122 3.02 -11.11 -11.07
N LYS A 123 3.73 -12.22 -10.81
CA LYS A 123 3.80 -13.35 -11.74
C LYS A 123 2.56 -14.24 -11.64
N LYS A 124 2.04 -14.45 -10.43
CA LYS A 124 0.82 -15.23 -10.17
C LYS A 124 -0.42 -14.53 -10.74
N THR A 125 -0.53 -13.23 -10.49
CA THR A 125 -1.60 -12.34 -10.93
C THR A 125 -0.99 -11.30 -11.87
N SER A 126 -0.94 -11.61 -13.18
CA SER A 126 -0.25 -10.75 -14.15
C SER A 126 -0.90 -9.35 -14.28
N PRO A 127 -0.14 -8.24 -14.17
CA PRO A 127 -0.67 -6.90 -14.36
C PRO A 127 -1.18 -6.66 -15.78
N VAL A 128 -2.33 -5.97 -15.92
CA VAL A 128 -2.94 -5.64 -17.21
C VAL A 128 -2.52 -4.23 -17.64
N ILE A 129 -1.77 -4.13 -18.73
CA ILE A 129 -1.29 -2.84 -19.26
C ILE A 129 -2.43 -2.09 -19.95
N LYS A 130 -2.65 -0.82 -19.59
CA LYS A 130 -3.56 0.07 -20.31
C LYS A 130 -2.97 0.34 -21.71
N LYS A 131 -3.61 -0.14 -22.78
CA LYS A 131 -3.30 0.37 -24.13
C LYS A 131 -3.83 1.79 -24.23
N VAL A 132 -2.94 2.77 -24.41
CA VAL A 132 -3.30 4.12 -24.85
C VAL A 132 -3.27 4.09 -26.37
N GLU A 133 -4.42 3.94 -26.99
CA GLU A 133 -4.63 4.23 -28.41
C GLU A 133 -5.30 5.62 -28.49
N SER A 134 -4.62 6.58 -29.09
CA SER A 134 -5.13 7.94 -29.39
C SER A 134 -6.24 7.89 -30.46
N PRO A 135 -7.07 8.93 -30.59
CA PRO A 135 -8.51 8.82 -30.80
C PRO A 135 -8.90 8.48 -32.23
N THR A 136 -9.75 7.48 -32.41
CA THR A 136 -10.72 7.49 -33.50
C THR A 136 -12.01 6.86 -33.01
N SER A 137 -13.09 7.61 -33.17
CA SER A 137 -14.47 7.23 -32.92
C SER A 137 -14.81 5.85 -33.47
N SER A 138 -15.14 4.90 -32.60
CA SER A 138 -16.27 3.96 -32.71
C SER A 138 -16.08 2.81 -31.72
N LEU A 139 -17.05 2.67 -30.80
CA LEU A 139 -17.14 1.55 -29.86
C LEU A 139 -17.62 0.29 -30.59
N PRO A 140 -17.03 -0.87 -30.28
CA PRO A 140 -17.81 -2.08 -30.05
C PRO A 140 -17.64 -2.49 -28.58
N TYR A 141 -18.74 -2.39 -27.85
CA TYR A 141 -18.92 -2.89 -26.49
C TYR A 141 -19.01 -4.42 -26.57
N ASN A 142 -18.16 -5.16 -25.85
CA ASN A 142 -18.41 -6.58 -25.61
C ASN A 142 -18.14 -6.96 -24.15
N LYS A 143 -19.07 -7.79 -23.65
CA LYS A 143 -19.51 -7.96 -22.28
C LYS A 143 -18.52 -8.65 -21.35
N SER A 144 -18.62 -8.33 -20.07
CA SER A 144 -18.28 -9.19 -18.93
C SER A 144 -19.35 -9.00 -17.84
N PRO A 145 -19.56 -9.99 -16.96
CA PRO A 145 -20.85 -10.26 -16.35
C PRO A 145 -21.18 -9.27 -15.23
N GLU A 146 -22.27 -8.54 -15.40
CA GLU A 146 -22.79 -7.63 -14.39
C GLU A 146 -23.48 -8.42 -13.27
N THR A 147 -22.97 -8.26 -12.05
CA THR A 147 -23.81 -8.31 -10.86
C THR A 147 -24.79 -7.13 -10.97
N ASN A 148 -26.07 -7.46 -11.19
CA ASN A 148 -27.16 -6.51 -11.41
C ASN A 148 -27.41 -5.61 -10.18
N LEU A 149 -26.61 -4.55 -10.02
CA LEU A 149 -26.91 -3.42 -9.15
C LEU A 149 -26.37 -2.14 -9.80
N THR A 150 -26.80 -1.87 -11.02
CA THR A 150 -26.76 -0.51 -11.59
C THR A 150 -27.99 0.22 -11.07
N PRO A 151 -27.87 1.42 -10.48
CA PRO A 151 -29.07 2.23 -10.21
C PRO A 151 -29.76 2.44 -11.56
N PRO A 152 -31.11 2.31 -11.65
CA PRO A 152 -31.78 2.59 -12.90
C PRO A 152 -31.52 4.06 -13.22
N ILE A 153 -30.64 4.31 -14.20
CA ILE A 153 -30.68 5.55 -14.95
C ILE A 153 -32.14 5.60 -15.40
N PHE A 154 -32.89 6.58 -14.90
CA PHE A 154 -34.21 6.91 -15.43
C PHE A 154 -33.99 7.21 -16.92
N ALA A 155 -34.05 6.17 -17.74
CA ALA A 155 -34.19 6.30 -19.16
C ALA A 155 -35.56 6.93 -19.31
N MET A 156 -35.58 8.24 -19.53
CA MET A 156 -36.77 8.89 -20.07
C MET A 156 -37.27 8.00 -21.21
N PRO A 157 -38.59 7.74 -21.31
CA PRO A 157 -39.10 6.98 -22.44
C PRO A 157 -38.52 7.61 -23.70
N LYS A 158 -37.86 6.80 -24.55
CA LYS A 158 -37.44 7.27 -25.87
C LYS A 158 -38.67 7.95 -26.48
N ARG A 159 -38.58 9.26 -26.74
CA ARG A 159 -39.61 9.94 -27.53
C ARG A 159 -39.82 9.09 -28.77
N ILE A 160 -41.08 8.74 -29.02
CA ILE A 160 -41.53 8.02 -30.20
C ILE A 160 -40.90 8.73 -31.42
N PRO A 161 -40.25 8.00 -32.36
CA PRO A 161 -39.77 8.59 -33.60
C PRO A 161 -40.93 9.28 -34.32
N GLN A 162 -40.80 10.58 -34.55
CA GLN A 162 -41.88 11.47 -34.96
C GLN A 162 -42.17 11.44 -36.48
N ASP A 163 -42.03 10.28 -37.16
CA ASP A 163 -42.17 10.26 -38.63
C ASP A 163 -42.68 8.92 -39.22
N THR A 164 -43.67 8.32 -38.57
CA THR A 164 -44.55 7.34 -39.22
C THR A 164 -45.97 7.71 -38.82
N GLY A 165 -46.86 7.98 -39.79
CA GLY A 165 -48.25 8.35 -39.56
C GLY A 165 -48.88 7.48 -38.47
N ASP A 166 -49.53 8.11 -37.50
CA ASP A 166 -50.11 7.44 -36.34
C ASP A 166 -51.32 6.62 -36.81
N PRO A 167 -51.22 5.29 -36.91
CA PRO A 167 -52.30 4.46 -37.45
C PRO A 167 -53.56 4.53 -36.58
N ASP A 168 -53.43 4.94 -35.32
CA ASP A 168 -54.54 5.13 -34.40
C ASP A 168 -55.26 6.45 -34.66
N LEU A 169 -54.52 7.49 -35.09
CA LEU A 169 -55.09 8.77 -35.52
C LEU A 169 -55.82 8.60 -36.86
N ASP A 170 -55.23 7.88 -37.82
CA ASP A 170 -55.88 7.59 -39.12
C ASP A 170 -57.16 6.77 -38.93
N LYS A 171 -57.14 5.82 -37.99
CA LYS A 171 -58.32 5.03 -37.61
C LYS A 171 -59.37 5.88 -36.89
N LEU A 172 -58.98 6.76 -35.97
CA LEU A 172 -59.90 7.69 -35.31
C LEU A 172 -60.55 8.65 -36.32
N LEU A 173 -59.77 9.21 -37.26
CA LEU A 173 -60.32 10.07 -38.31
C LEU A 173 -61.29 9.30 -39.24
N GLY A 174 -61.00 8.02 -39.50
CA GLY A 174 -61.93 7.10 -40.18
C GLY A 174 -63.23 6.90 -39.39
N ASP A 175 -63.13 6.52 -38.12
CA ASP A 175 -64.26 6.27 -37.22
C ASP A 175 -65.10 7.55 -36.97
N LEU A 176 -64.46 8.74 -36.97
CA LEU A 176 -65.14 10.04 -36.91
C LEU A 176 -65.87 10.36 -38.23
N GLY A 177 -65.33 9.93 -39.38
CA GLY A 177 -65.96 10.09 -40.69
C GLY A 177 -67.26 9.28 -40.84
N GLU A 178 -67.45 8.24 -40.04
CA GLU A 178 -68.67 7.40 -40.02
C GLU A 178 -69.76 7.94 -39.06
N LYS A 179 -69.46 8.95 -38.24
CA LYS A 179 -70.42 9.54 -37.29
C LYS A 179 -71.34 10.56 -37.96
N SER A 180 -72.54 10.74 -37.40
CA SER A 180 -73.50 11.73 -37.89
C SER A 180 -73.09 13.16 -37.50
N ASN A 181 -73.54 14.16 -38.26
CA ASN A 181 -73.22 15.58 -37.98
C ASN A 181 -73.63 16.04 -36.57
N SER A 182 -74.72 15.49 -36.01
CA SER A 182 -75.16 15.80 -34.65
C SER A 182 -74.23 15.20 -33.58
N GLU A 183 -73.63 14.04 -33.84
CA GLU A 183 -72.66 13.40 -32.95
C GLU A 183 -71.29 14.07 -33.03
N LEU A 184 -70.88 14.51 -34.23
CA LEU A 184 -69.66 15.29 -34.41
C LEU A 184 -69.75 16.66 -33.73
N GLU A 185 -70.92 17.30 -33.80
CA GLU A 185 -71.16 18.57 -33.08
C GLU A 185 -71.16 18.36 -31.56
N GLN A 186 -71.64 17.22 -31.06
CA GLN A 186 -71.52 16.87 -29.63
C GLN A 186 -70.07 16.60 -29.21
N ILE A 187 -69.30 15.83 -30.00
CA ILE A 187 -67.88 15.56 -29.72
C ILE A 187 -67.04 16.85 -29.77
N CYS A 188 -67.39 17.80 -30.63
CA CYS A 188 -66.67 19.07 -30.74
C CYS A 188 -67.02 20.05 -29.62
N ASN A 189 -68.25 19.98 -29.08
CA ASN A 189 -68.75 20.87 -28.04
C ASN A 189 -68.58 20.33 -26.62
N ASP A 190 -68.30 19.03 -26.45
CA ASP A 190 -68.09 18.38 -25.15
C ASP A 190 -66.66 17.79 -25.06
N PRO A 191 -65.77 18.40 -24.24
CA PRO A 191 -64.39 17.92 -24.10
C PRO A 191 -64.31 16.53 -23.46
N ASP A 192 -65.28 16.12 -22.64
CA ASP A 192 -65.23 14.83 -21.94
C ASP A 192 -65.48 13.67 -22.90
N ILE A 193 -66.40 13.85 -23.87
CA ILE A 193 -66.66 12.85 -24.92
C ILE A 193 -65.44 12.68 -25.83
N LEU A 194 -64.71 13.77 -26.10
CA LEU A 194 -63.47 13.74 -26.87
C LEU A 194 -62.34 13.05 -26.10
N ILE A 195 -62.23 13.28 -24.79
CA ILE A 195 -61.28 12.59 -23.92
C ILE A 195 -61.58 11.08 -23.90
N ASP A 196 -62.85 10.68 -23.75
CA ASP A 196 -63.25 9.27 -23.77
C ASP A 196 -62.88 8.58 -25.10
N GLN A 197 -63.05 9.27 -26.23
CA GLN A 197 -62.61 8.77 -27.54
C GLN A 197 -61.09 8.58 -27.60
N ILE A 198 -60.31 9.53 -27.05
CA ILE A 198 -58.84 9.44 -27.00
C ILE A 198 -58.39 8.34 -26.04
N GLU A 199 -59.00 8.20 -24.87
CA GLU A 199 -58.71 7.12 -23.92
C GLU A 199 -59.09 5.73 -24.49
N SER A 200 -60.04 5.69 -25.42
CA SER A 200 -60.41 4.45 -26.09
C SER A 200 -59.37 3.95 -27.11
N MET A 201 -58.46 4.82 -27.56
CA MET A 201 -57.38 4.50 -28.51
C MET A 201 -56.45 3.41 -27.96
N GLU A 202 -56.00 2.51 -28.84
CA GLU A 202 -55.17 1.36 -28.44
C GLU A 202 -53.79 1.81 -27.99
N SER A 203 -53.23 2.85 -28.63
CA SER A 203 -51.99 3.51 -28.27
C SER A 203 -52.05 4.12 -26.86
N VAL A 204 -53.15 4.79 -26.50
CA VAL A 204 -53.34 5.42 -25.19
C VAL A 204 -53.51 4.36 -24.09
N LYS A 205 -54.31 3.32 -24.32
CA LYS A 205 -54.46 2.18 -23.39
C LYS A 205 -53.13 1.44 -23.16
N LYS A 206 -52.36 1.22 -24.23
CA LYS A 206 -51.03 0.63 -24.13
C LYS A 206 -50.09 1.50 -23.31
N LEU A 207 -50.08 2.82 -23.52
CA LEU A 207 -49.30 3.76 -22.72
C LEU A 207 -49.72 3.77 -21.24
N GLN A 208 -51.02 3.70 -20.95
CA GLN A 208 -51.53 3.59 -19.57
C GLN A 208 -51.08 2.28 -18.91
N THR A 209 -51.11 1.17 -19.66
CA THR A 209 -50.65 -0.14 -19.19
C THR A 209 -49.14 -0.13 -18.92
N ASP A 210 -48.35 0.38 -19.86
CA ASP A 210 -46.90 0.52 -19.73
C ASP A 210 -46.52 1.45 -18.56
N ARG A 211 -47.31 2.52 -18.32
CA ARG A 211 -47.16 3.40 -17.16
C ARG A 211 -47.38 2.66 -15.85
N ILE A 212 -48.47 1.90 -15.73
CA ILE A 212 -48.77 1.15 -14.51
C ILE A 212 -47.67 0.13 -14.23
N LYS A 213 -47.26 -0.62 -15.26
CA LYS A 213 -46.17 -1.59 -15.16
C LYS A 213 -44.86 -0.95 -14.70
N CYS A 214 -44.52 0.22 -15.24
CA CYS A 214 -43.33 0.97 -14.83
C CYS A 214 -43.40 1.42 -13.36
N ILE A 215 -44.59 1.82 -12.88
CA ILE A 215 -44.81 2.17 -11.47
C ILE A 215 -44.61 0.95 -10.58
N GLU A 216 -45.20 -0.19 -10.93
CA GLU A 216 -45.07 -1.44 -10.18
C GLU A 216 -43.61 -1.93 -10.13
N GLU A 217 -42.90 -1.87 -11.25
CA GLU A 217 -41.46 -2.22 -11.33
C GLU A 217 -40.61 -1.30 -10.45
N ASN A 218 -40.87 0.01 -10.49
CA ASN A 218 -40.17 0.98 -9.66
C ASN A 218 -40.46 0.76 -8.16
N GLU A 219 -41.71 0.50 -7.80
CA GLU A 219 -42.09 0.19 -6.41
C GLU A 219 -41.39 -1.08 -5.91
N ALA A 220 -41.33 -2.13 -6.74
CA ALA A 220 -40.62 -3.36 -6.41
C ALA A 220 -39.11 -3.12 -6.19
N ILE A 221 -38.47 -2.32 -7.05
CA ILE A 221 -37.05 -1.95 -6.90
C ILE A 221 -36.84 -1.13 -5.62
N ALA A 222 -37.72 -0.17 -5.33
CA ALA A 222 -37.63 0.66 -4.14
C ALA A 222 -37.75 -0.20 -2.87
N LYS A 223 -38.71 -1.13 -2.81
CA LYS A 223 -38.85 -2.09 -1.70
C LYS A 223 -37.61 -2.95 -1.53
N SER A 224 -37.12 -3.56 -2.62
CA SER A 224 -35.90 -4.37 -2.56
C SER A 224 -34.66 -3.58 -2.14
N SER A 225 -34.58 -2.30 -2.50
CA SER A 225 -33.48 -1.42 -2.09
C SER A 225 -33.55 -1.08 -0.61
N LEU A 226 -34.76 -0.80 -0.08
CA LEU A 226 -34.99 -0.57 1.35
C LEU A 226 -34.72 -1.83 2.18
N ASP A 227 -35.08 -3.00 1.68
CA ASP A 227 -34.83 -4.28 2.35
C ASP A 227 -33.34 -4.63 2.42
N LEU A 228 -32.53 -4.15 1.46
CA LEU A 228 -31.09 -4.39 1.42
C LEU A 228 -30.30 -3.44 2.33
N GLU A 229 -30.84 -2.25 2.63
CA GLU A 229 -30.23 -1.25 3.51
C GLU A 229 -29.81 -1.80 4.89
N PRO A 230 -30.67 -2.49 5.66
CA PRO A 230 -30.27 -3.04 6.96
C PRO A 230 -29.18 -4.11 6.82
N VAL A 231 -29.22 -4.95 5.78
CA VAL A 231 -28.20 -5.98 5.54
C VAL A 231 -26.84 -5.34 5.27
N ILE A 232 -26.82 -4.25 4.49
CA ILE A 232 -25.58 -3.51 4.23
C ILE A 232 -25.04 -2.88 5.51
N ASP A 233 -25.90 -2.32 6.35
CA ASP A 233 -25.49 -1.68 7.59
C ASP A 233 -25.00 -2.69 8.64
N ASP A 234 -25.63 -3.86 8.74
CA ASP A 234 -25.15 -4.97 9.56
C ASP A 234 -23.76 -5.43 9.11
N LEU A 235 -23.57 -5.67 7.79
CA LEU A 235 -22.27 -6.07 7.24
C LEU A 235 -21.18 -5.01 7.44
N LYS A 236 -21.52 -3.72 7.37
CA LYS A 236 -20.58 -2.64 7.72
C LYS A 236 -20.23 -2.67 9.21
N GLY A 237 -21.20 -2.97 10.07
CA GLY A 237 -21.00 -3.17 11.51
C GLY A 237 -20.00 -4.29 11.79
N ASP A 238 -20.25 -5.47 11.23
CA ASP A 238 -19.38 -6.64 11.36
C ASP A 238 -17.96 -6.35 10.83
N LEU A 239 -17.86 -5.69 9.68
CA LEU A 239 -16.57 -5.29 9.11
C LEU A 239 -15.82 -4.34 10.06
N LYS A 240 -16.52 -3.40 10.69
CA LYS A 240 -15.93 -2.46 11.63
C LYS A 240 -15.43 -3.17 12.88
N GLU A 241 -16.23 -4.05 13.48
CA GLU A 241 -15.85 -4.80 14.69
C GLU A 241 -14.65 -5.72 14.41
N THR A 242 -14.68 -6.46 13.30
CA THR A 242 -13.56 -7.32 12.88
C THR A 242 -12.31 -6.51 12.58
N PHE A 243 -12.43 -5.29 12.06
CA PHE A 243 -11.30 -4.39 11.84
C PHE A 243 -10.74 -3.82 13.15
N GLU A 244 -11.59 -3.46 14.10
CA GLU A 244 -11.16 -2.97 15.42
C GLU A 244 -10.41 -4.06 16.20
N THR A 245 -10.95 -5.27 16.26
CA THR A 245 -10.29 -6.42 16.90
C THR A 245 -8.97 -6.80 16.22
N TYR A 246 -8.91 -6.75 14.88
CA TYR A 246 -7.67 -6.93 14.13
C TYR A 246 -6.61 -5.91 14.54
N ASN A 247 -6.96 -4.62 14.62
CA ASN A 247 -6.00 -3.57 14.97
C ASN A 247 -5.50 -3.71 16.41
N GLU A 248 -6.39 -4.05 17.35
CA GLU A 248 -6.00 -4.30 18.74
C GLU A 248 -4.97 -5.44 18.83
N LEU A 249 -5.24 -6.57 18.17
CA LEU A 249 -4.32 -7.70 18.10
C LEU A 249 -3.00 -7.33 17.39
N PHE A 250 -3.07 -6.53 16.33
CA PHE A 250 -1.92 -6.06 15.58
C PHE A 250 -0.98 -5.23 16.47
N TYR A 251 -1.51 -4.23 17.19
CA TYR A 251 -0.72 -3.41 18.09
C TYR A 251 -0.19 -4.22 19.28
N SER A 252 -0.99 -5.11 19.86
CA SER A 252 -0.53 -6.01 20.92
C SER A 252 0.62 -6.92 20.47
N CYS A 253 0.56 -7.43 19.23
CA CYS A 253 1.61 -8.23 18.64
C CYS A 253 2.88 -7.39 18.40
N GLN A 254 2.71 -6.17 17.87
CA GLN A 254 3.81 -5.24 17.64
C GLN A 254 4.57 -4.91 18.93
N ASP A 255 3.85 -4.61 20.02
CA ASP A 255 4.45 -4.35 21.33
C ASP A 255 5.22 -5.56 21.87
N LYS A 256 4.66 -6.77 21.73
CA LYS A 256 5.34 -8.01 22.14
C LYS A 256 6.59 -8.28 21.32
N ILE A 257 6.56 -8.05 20.01
CA ILE A 257 7.72 -8.18 19.12
C ILE A 257 8.79 -7.15 19.49
N GLN A 258 8.40 -5.89 19.73
CA GLN A 258 9.32 -4.86 20.17
C GLN A 258 9.99 -5.28 21.48
N LYS A 259 9.20 -5.74 22.46
CA LYS A 259 9.76 -6.14 23.75
C LYS A 259 10.67 -7.35 23.64
N GLN A 260 10.30 -8.32 22.80
CA GLN A 260 11.14 -9.47 22.50
C GLN A 260 12.46 -9.05 21.87
N ASN A 261 12.45 -8.10 20.93
CA ASN A 261 13.66 -7.60 20.29
C ASN A 261 14.57 -6.86 21.27
N GLU A 262 14.01 -6.00 22.14
CA GLU A 262 14.76 -5.32 23.20
C GLU A 262 15.47 -6.33 24.12
N LEU A 263 14.72 -7.34 24.59
CA LEU A 263 15.28 -8.38 25.45
C LEU A 263 16.30 -9.23 24.69
N SER A 264 16.02 -9.60 23.44
CA SER A 264 16.93 -10.36 22.61
C SER A 264 18.25 -9.62 22.42
N GLN A 265 18.22 -8.32 22.13
CA GLN A 265 19.44 -7.51 22.01
C GLN A 265 20.16 -7.41 23.36
N PHE A 266 19.43 -7.16 24.46
CA PHE A 266 20.04 -7.03 25.78
C PHE A 266 20.76 -8.31 26.23
N TYR A 267 20.17 -9.48 25.95
CA TYR A 267 20.69 -10.78 26.35
C TYR A 267 21.50 -11.50 25.27
N GLU A 268 21.68 -10.90 24.11
CA GLU A 268 22.55 -11.46 23.07
C GLU A 268 23.99 -11.54 23.60
N THR A 269 24.59 -12.72 23.56
CA THR A 269 25.92 -12.98 24.13
C THR A 269 26.97 -12.00 23.61
N GLY A 270 26.87 -11.59 22.34
CA GLY A 270 27.74 -10.57 21.75
C GLY A 270 27.58 -9.18 22.37
N ASN A 271 26.36 -8.77 22.70
CA ASN A 271 26.09 -7.48 23.35
C ASN A 271 26.51 -7.51 24.83
N ILE A 272 26.25 -8.61 25.53
CA ILE A 272 26.77 -8.83 26.90
C ILE A 272 28.29 -8.73 26.91
N LEU A 273 28.97 -9.41 25.97
CA LEU A 273 30.43 -9.39 25.87
C LEU A 273 30.96 -7.98 25.58
N THR A 274 30.32 -7.27 24.64
CA THR A 274 30.70 -5.89 24.29
C THR A 274 30.54 -4.95 25.48
N ASN A 275 29.39 -5.01 26.17
CA ASN A 275 29.13 -4.21 27.37
C ASN A 275 30.14 -4.53 28.48
N LEU A 276 30.47 -5.81 28.69
CA LEU A 276 31.44 -6.21 29.70
C LEU A 276 32.84 -5.70 29.36
N ARG A 277 33.24 -5.75 28.08
CA ARG A 277 34.52 -5.19 27.61
C ARG A 277 34.61 -3.69 27.83
N ILE A 278 33.52 -2.95 27.57
CA ILE A 278 33.43 -1.52 27.87
C ILE A 278 33.60 -1.29 29.37
N SER A 279 32.90 -2.05 30.22
CA SER A 279 33.04 -1.93 31.68
C SER A 279 34.44 -2.30 32.18
N VAL A 280 35.15 -3.24 31.55
CA VAL A 280 36.56 -3.53 31.84
C VAL A 280 37.41 -2.30 31.55
N MET A 281 37.31 -1.74 30.34
CA MET A 281 38.06 -0.54 29.93
C MET A 281 37.79 0.64 30.85
N GLN A 282 36.53 0.91 31.18
CA GLN A 282 36.13 1.97 32.12
C GLN A 282 36.77 1.77 33.51
N SER A 283 36.72 0.55 34.05
CA SER A 283 37.35 0.29 35.35
C SER A 283 38.88 0.36 35.32
N GLU A 284 39.52 0.07 34.18
CA GLU A 284 40.96 0.30 34.00
C GLU A 284 41.31 1.77 34.00
N GLU A 285 40.56 2.57 33.25
CA GLU A 285 40.71 4.03 33.20
C GLU A 285 40.48 4.65 34.59
N GLU A 286 39.43 4.24 35.31
CA GLU A 286 39.18 4.66 36.69
C GLU A 286 40.36 4.30 37.62
N SER A 287 40.95 3.11 37.46
CA SER A 287 42.11 2.71 38.27
C SER A 287 43.36 3.53 37.94
N GLU A 288 43.52 3.94 36.69
CA GLU A 288 44.62 4.81 36.26
C GLU A 288 44.44 6.22 36.79
N ASN A 289 43.21 6.76 36.74
CA ASN A 289 42.88 8.05 37.34
C ASN A 289 43.18 8.08 38.85
N ILE A 290 42.84 7.01 39.59
CA ILE A 290 43.19 6.88 41.02
C ILE A 290 44.71 6.90 41.23
N ALA A 291 45.48 6.24 40.35
CA ALA A 291 46.94 6.26 40.41
C ALA A 291 47.51 7.64 40.08
N GLU A 292 47.00 8.30 39.05
CA GLU A 292 47.39 9.66 38.70
C GLU A 292 47.13 10.66 39.83
N ASP A 293 45.96 10.58 40.48
CA ASP A 293 45.59 11.47 41.59
C ASP A 293 46.52 11.30 42.79
N PHE A 294 46.94 10.07 43.08
CA PHE A 294 47.97 9.80 44.08
C PHE A 294 49.33 10.39 43.68
N LEU A 295 49.76 10.23 42.43
CA LEU A 295 51.03 10.79 41.94
C LEU A 295 51.05 12.32 41.95
N LYS A 296 49.89 12.96 41.74
CA LYS A 296 49.71 14.41 41.84
C LYS A 296 49.67 14.91 43.29
N GLY A 297 49.63 14.01 44.27
CA GLY A 297 49.53 14.34 45.70
C GLY A 297 48.12 14.72 46.17
N ASN A 298 47.10 14.49 45.33
CA ASN A 298 45.69 14.79 45.63
C ASN A 298 45.04 13.71 46.51
N LEU A 299 45.67 12.55 46.66
CA LEU A 299 45.16 11.39 47.39
C LEU A 299 46.19 10.90 48.43
N LYS A 300 45.74 10.55 49.64
CA LYS A 300 46.61 9.97 50.68
C LYS A 300 46.92 8.50 50.38
N LEU A 301 48.01 7.98 50.94
CA LEU A 301 48.46 6.61 50.73
C LEU A 301 47.40 5.57 51.11
N ASP A 302 46.79 5.70 52.30
CA ASP A 302 45.80 4.73 52.77
C ASP A 302 44.54 4.72 51.89
N ASP A 303 44.08 5.90 51.47
CA ASP A 303 42.93 6.06 50.57
C ASP A 303 43.23 5.52 49.16
N PHE A 304 44.46 5.75 48.68
CA PHE A 304 44.95 5.18 47.42
C PHE A 304 44.93 3.66 47.45
N LEU A 305 45.55 3.04 48.45
CA LEU A 305 45.64 1.58 48.54
C LEU A 305 44.25 0.94 48.57
N ASN A 306 43.34 1.47 49.38
CA ASN A 306 41.97 0.95 49.45
C ASN A 306 41.24 1.05 48.11
N ASN A 307 41.20 2.25 47.51
CA ASN A 307 40.45 2.49 46.27
C ASN A 307 41.06 1.77 45.06
N PHE A 308 42.40 1.79 44.94
CA PHE A 308 43.10 1.18 43.83
C PHE A 308 42.99 -0.35 43.85
N ILE A 309 43.16 -0.97 45.02
CA ILE A 309 43.03 -2.44 45.14
C ILE A 309 41.59 -2.88 44.87
N GLU A 310 40.60 -2.19 45.43
CA GLU A 310 39.17 -2.46 45.16
C GLU A 310 38.87 -2.35 43.66
N LYS A 311 39.30 -1.26 43.01
CA LYS A 311 39.08 -1.05 41.58
C LYS A 311 39.79 -2.08 40.71
N ARG A 312 41.06 -2.41 41.00
CA ARG A 312 41.81 -3.44 40.27
C ARG A 312 41.18 -4.83 40.44
N LYS A 313 40.69 -5.17 41.63
CA LYS A 313 39.96 -6.42 41.87
C LYS A 313 38.69 -6.50 41.02
N GLU A 314 37.93 -5.41 40.94
CA GLU A 314 36.74 -5.29 40.09
C GLU A 314 37.09 -5.49 38.60
N THR A 315 38.12 -4.81 38.10
CA THR A 315 38.65 -4.96 36.73
C THR A 315 39.01 -6.41 36.41
N HIS A 316 39.82 -7.04 37.26
CA HIS A 316 40.26 -8.43 37.04
C HIS A 316 39.08 -9.41 37.05
N LEU A 317 38.12 -9.22 37.96
CA LEU A 317 36.91 -10.05 38.00
C LEU A 317 36.08 -9.91 36.71
N ARG A 318 35.92 -8.69 36.19
CA ARG A 318 35.23 -8.45 34.91
C ARG A 318 35.98 -9.08 33.73
N ARG A 319 37.31 -8.96 33.68
CA ARG A 319 38.16 -9.57 32.65
C ARG A 319 38.02 -11.10 32.63
N VAL A 320 38.06 -11.75 33.80
CA VAL A 320 37.85 -13.20 33.88
C VAL A 320 36.44 -13.58 33.40
N LYS A 321 35.40 -12.82 33.79
CA LYS A 321 34.03 -13.07 33.30
C LYS A 321 33.92 -12.89 31.79
N GLU A 322 34.59 -11.89 31.21
CA GLU A 322 34.64 -11.63 29.76
C GLU A 322 35.25 -12.83 29.02
N GLU A 323 36.41 -13.31 29.47
CA GLU A 323 37.08 -14.47 28.89
C GLU A 323 36.20 -15.73 28.94
N ARG A 324 35.49 -15.95 30.06
CA ARG A 324 34.60 -17.10 30.23
C ARG A 324 33.40 -17.04 29.29
N ILE A 325 32.77 -15.86 29.14
CA ILE A 325 31.64 -15.67 28.23
C ILE A 325 32.10 -15.80 26.78
N LYS A 326 33.29 -15.30 26.44
CA LYS A 326 33.89 -15.43 25.11
C LYS A 326 34.04 -16.89 24.67
N CYS A 327 34.37 -17.80 25.59
CA CYS A 327 34.45 -19.24 25.30
C CYS A 327 33.09 -19.90 24.99
N LEU A 328 31.97 -19.26 25.34
CA LEU A 328 30.62 -19.77 25.08
C LEU A 328 30.08 -19.38 23.70
N VAL A 329 30.75 -18.47 22.98
CA VAL A 329 30.36 -18.04 21.63
C VAL A 329 31.09 -18.92 20.61
N PRO A 330 30.39 -19.78 19.85
CA PRO A 330 31.01 -20.56 18.78
C PRO A 330 31.54 -19.62 17.68
N TYR A 331 32.69 -19.99 17.10
CA TYR A 331 33.40 -19.25 16.06
C TYR A 331 32.58 -18.99 14.80
#